data_AF-A0A9E2AFT6-F1
#
_entry.id   AF-A0A9E2AFT6-F1
#
_cell.length_a   1.000
_cell.length_b   1.000
_cell.length_c   1.000
_cell.angle_alpha   90.00
_cell.angle_beta   90.00
_cell.angle_gamma   90.00
#
_symmetry.space_group_name_H-M   'P 1'
#
loop_
_entity.id
_entity.type
_entity.pdbx_description
1 polymer ?
#
loop_
_entity_poly.entity_id
_entity_poly.type
_entity_poly.pdbx_seq_one_letter_code
_entity_poly.pdbx_strand_id
1 'polypeptide(L)'
;DVRATDLKNGIKNNTYDDLFDNHYGNGLEYAKLLTVDLKNVSKSHIDRLKDSGFSDGEILEINQVTSYFNYVNRTVVGLGVSAKDEVLGLSPNDSDDPDNWSHQ
;
A
#
# COMPACT_ATOMS: atom_id res chain seq x y z
N ASP A 1 6.07 -18.05 6.50
CA ASP A 1 5.07 -18.52 5.52
C ASP A 1 5.68 -18.34 4.12
N VAL A 2 5.67 -19.37 3.28
CA VAL A 2 6.32 -19.36 1.96
C VAL A 2 5.67 -18.34 1.02
N ARG A 3 4.33 -18.26 1.02
CA ARG A 3 3.57 -17.33 0.18
C ARG A 3 3.85 -15.88 0.56
N ALA A 4 3.98 -15.58 1.85
CA ALA A 4 4.33 -14.24 2.32
C ALA A 4 5.76 -13.83 1.89
N THR A 5 6.71 -14.77 1.91
CA THR A 5 8.09 -14.54 1.45
C THR A 5 8.12 -14.29 -0.06
N ASP A 6 7.41 -15.10 -0.84
CA ASP A 6 7.33 -14.95 -2.29
C ASP A 6 6.70 -13.62 -2.70
N LEU A 7 5.61 -13.24 -2.03
CA LEU A 7 4.99 -11.93 -2.23
C LEU A 7 5.95 -10.77 -1.95
N LYS A 8 6.63 -10.82 -0.81
CA LYS A 8 7.60 -9.77 -0.44
C LYS A 8 8.71 -9.65 -1.49
N ASN A 9 9.22 -10.76 -1.97
CA ASN A 9 10.27 -10.79 -3.00
C ASN A 9 9.74 -10.29 -4.35
N GLY A 10 8.53 -10.72 -4.74
CA GLY A 10 7.83 -10.27 -5.93
C GLY A 10 7.66 -8.75 -5.94
N ILE A 11 7.13 -8.16 -4.87
CA ILE A 11 6.96 -6.70 -4.74
C ILE A 11 8.30 -5.98 -4.84
N LYS A 12 9.34 -6.44 -4.11
CA LYS A 12 10.67 -5.81 -4.12
C LYS A 12 11.33 -5.81 -5.50
N ASN A 13 11.14 -6.87 -6.25
CA ASN A 13 11.76 -7.06 -7.56
C ASN A 13 10.83 -6.67 -8.72
N ASN A 14 9.63 -6.18 -8.44
CA ASN A 14 8.58 -5.92 -9.42
C ASN A 14 8.30 -7.14 -10.34
N THR A 15 8.19 -8.32 -9.73
CA THR A 15 7.94 -9.63 -10.39
C THR A 15 6.79 -10.35 -9.69
N TYR A 16 5.68 -9.65 -9.51
CA TYR A 16 4.49 -10.15 -8.80
C TYR A 16 3.31 -10.44 -9.73
N ASP A 17 3.48 -10.30 -11.05
CA ASP A 17 2.41 -10.45 -12.04
C ASP A 17 1.79 -11.85 -12.02
N ASP A 18 2.59 -12.88 -11.75
CA ASP A 18 2.13 -14.28 -11.67
C ASP A 18 1.63 -14.70 -10.27
N LEU A 19 1.78 -13.82 -9.26
CA LEU A 19 1.41 -14.14 -7.88
C LEU A 19 -0.06 -13.85 -7.56
N PHE A 20 -0.73 -13.08 -8.42
CA PHE A 20 -2.09 -12.63 -8.24
C PHE A 20 -2.94 -12.92 -9.47
N ASP A 21 -4.23 -13.06 -9.27
CA ASP A 21 -5.16 -12.98 -10.39
C ASP A 21 -5.19 -11.56 -10.98
N ASN A 22 -5.79 -11.43 -12.17
CA ASN A 22 -5.90 -10.14 -12.86
C ASN A 22 -6.60 -9.06 -12.01
N HIS A 23 -7.46 -9.45 -11.07
CA HIS A 23 -8.15 -8.50 -10.20
C HIS A 23 -7.15 -7.86 -9.23
N TYR A 24 -6.50 -8.63 -8.36
CA TYR A 24 -5.56 -8.07 -7.39
C TYR A 24 -4.30 -7.49 -8.04
N GLY A 25 -3.83 -8.07 -9.15
CA GLY A 25 -2.70 -7.53 -9.92
C GLY A 25 -2.96 -6.12 -10.44
N ASN A 26 -4.15 -5.84 -10.97
CA ASN A 26 -4.50 -4.50 -11.46
C ASN A 26 -4.61 -3.48 -10.31
N GLY A 27 -5.09 -3.90 -9.13
CA GLY A 27 -5.08 -3.07 -7.93
C GLY A 27 -3.67 -2.67 -7.48
N LEU A 28 -2.73 -3.63 -7.48
CA LEU A 28 -1.32 -3.37 -7.14
C LEU A 28 -0.64 -2.43 -8.13
N GLU A 29 -0.89 -2.62 -9.43
CA GLU A 29 -0.31 -1.75 -10.46
C GLU A 29 -0.85 -0.30 -10.34
N TYR A 30 -2.13 -0.14 -10.01
CA TYR A 30 -2.69 1.18 -9.74
C TYR A 30 -2.10 1.84 -8.49
N ALA A 31 -1.93 1.08 -7.41
CA ALA A 31 -1.27 1.57 -6.19
C ALA A 31 0.18 2.02 -6.47
N LYS A 32 0.93 1.22 -7.22
CA LYS A 32 2.28 1.58 -7.67
C LYS A 32 2.26 2.87 -8.49
N LEU A 33 1.35 3.00 -9.46
CA LEU A 33 1.22 4.19 -10.30
C LEU A 33 0.99 5.46 -9.44
N LEU A 34 0.09 5.41 -8.45
CA LEU A 34 -0.14 6.50 -7.50
C LEU A 34 1.12 6.88 -6.69
N THR A 35 2.00 5.91 -6.40
CA THR A 35 3.22 6.12 -5.64
C THR A 35 4.38 6.66 -6.47
N VAL A 36 4.65 6.07 -7.65
CA VAL A 36 5.89 6.36 -8.41
C VAL A 36 5.68 7.27 -9.62
N ASP A 37 4.45 7.37 -10.15
CA ASP A 37 4.19 8.06 -11.42
C ASP A 37 2.79 8.70 -11.47
N LEU A 38 2.45 9.45 -10.41
CA LEU A 38 1.15 10.09 -10.22
C LEU A 38 0.70 10.94 -11.43
N LYS A 39 1.64 11.57 -12.14
CA LYS A 39 1.38 12.43 -13.31
C LYS A 39 0.75 11.69 -14.49
N ASN A 40 0.94 10.36 -14.57
CA ASN A 40 0.42 9.53 -15.64
C ASN A 40 -0.89 8.83 -15.27
N VAL A 41 -1.41 9.04 -14.06
CA VAL A 41 -2.74 8.56 -13.68
C VAL A 41 -3.80 9.19 -14.60
N SER A 42 -4.69 8.35 -15.11
CA SER A 42 -5.70 8.74 -16.10
C SER A 42 -6.96 7.90 -15.94
N LYS A 43 -8.04 8.31 -16.60
CA LYS A 43 -9.33 7.61 -16.58
C LYS A 43 -9.20 6.13 -17.02
N SER A 44 -8.33 5.82 -17.98
CA SER A 44 -8.16 4.45 -18.47
C SER A 44 -7.66 3.48 -17.39
N HIS A 45 -6.94 3.98 -16.38
CA HIS A 45 -6.54 3.17 -15.24
C HIS A 45 -7.73 2.83 -14.34
N ILE A 46 -8.65 3.77 -14.15
CA ILE A 46 -9.89 3.55 -13.40
C ILE A 46 -10.79 2.57 -14.16
N ASP A 47 -10.95 2.76 -15.46
CA ASP A 47 -11.75 1.87 -16.31
C ASP A 47 -11.19 0.43 -16.26
N ARG A 48 -9.86 0.25 -16.32
CA ARG A 48 -9.21 -1.06 -16.17
C ARG A 48 -9.50 -1.74 -14.83
N LEU A 49 -9.56 -0.98 -13.73
CA LEU A 49 -9.93 -1.54 -12.42
C LEU A 49 -11.39 -2.01 -12.41
N LYS A 50 -12.30 -1.21 -12.97
CA LYS A 50 -13.73 -1.58 -13.09
C LYS A 50 -13.91 -2.84 -13.94
N ASP A 51 -13.23 -2.90 -15.08
CA ASP A 51 -13.23 -4.07 -15.97
C ASP A 51 -12.68 -5.34 -15.30
N SER A 52 -11.85 -5.16 -14.27
CA SER A 52 -11.30 -6.25 -13.46
C SER A 52 -12.21 -6.65 -12.30
N GLY A 53 -13.36 -5.98 -12.12
CA GLY A 53 -14.35 -6.30 -11.11
C GLY A 53 -14.30 -5.45 -9.85
N PHE A 54 -13.46 -4.42 -9.77
CA PHE A 54 -13.50 -3.48 -8.64
C PHE A 54 -14.73 -2.56 -8.71
N SER A 55 -15.41 -2.41 -7.58
CA SER A 55 -16.42 -1.38 -7.37
C SER A 55 -15.79 0.02 -7.23
N ASP A 56 -16.59 1.06 -7.41
CA ASP A 56 -16.15 2.44 -7.17
C ASP A 56 -15.66 2.65 -5.72
N GLY A 57 -16.25 1.94 -4.75
CA GLY A 57 -15.83 1.98 -3.35
C GLY A 57 -14.43 1.39 -3.14
N GLU A 58 -14.15 0.22 -3.72
CA GLU A 58 -12.83 -0.41 -3.61
C GLU A 58 -11.74 0.41 -4.32
N ILE A 59 -12.06 1.01 -5.47
CA ILE A 59 -11.14 1.92 -6.16
C ILE A 59 -10.82 3.15 -5.29
N LEU A 60 -11.84 3.69 -4.62
CA LEU A 60 -11.67 4.80 -3.68
C LEU A 60 -10.77 4.38 -2.50
N GLU A 61 -10.97 3.20 -1.94
CA GLU A 61 -10.15 2.66 -0.84
C GLU A 61 -8.68 2.48 -1.26
N ILE A 62 -8.41 1.89 -2.43
CA ILE A 62 -7.04 1.77 -2.96
C ILE A 62 -6.39 3.16 -3.06
N ASN A 63 -7.12 4.15 -3.58
CA ASN A 63 -6.61 5.50 -3.72
C ASN A 63 -6.30 6.16 -2.37
N GLN A 64 -7.22 6.06 -1.41
CA GLN A 64 -7.10 6.66 -0.08
C GLN A 64 -5.94 6.05 0.71
N VAL A 65 -5.88 4.71 0.79
CA VAL A 65 -4.84 4.01 1.54
C VAL A 65 -3.46 4.29 0.93
N THR A 66 -3.34 4.20 -0.39
CA THR A 66 -2.07 4.47 -1.08
C THR A 66 -1.62 5.92 -0.88
N SER A 67 -2.55 6.88 -0.98
CA SER A 67 -2.25 8.30 -0.80
C SER A 67 -1.84 8.63 0.63
N TYR A 68 -2.49 8.02 1.62
CA TYR A 68 -2.12 8.17 3.03
C TYR A 68 -0.68 7.72 3.29
N PHE A 69 -0.31 6.51 2.86
CA PHE A 69 1.06 6.02 3.03
C PHE A 69 2.07 6.85 2.25
N ASN A 70 1.71 7.33 1.06
CA ASN A 70 2.57 8.23 0.29
C ASN A 70 2.83 9.56 1.03
N TYR A 71 1.83 10.13 1.71
CA TYR A 71 2.01 11.30 2.57
C TYR A 71 2.92 10.99 3.76
N VAL A 72 2.62 9.93 4.53
CA VAL A 72 3.41 9.54 5.71
C VAL A 72 4.87 9.27 5.34
N ASN A 73 5.10 8.48 4.27
CA ASN A 73 6.45 8.14 3.81
C ASN A 73 7.24 9.40 3.40
N ARG A 74 6.60 10.34 2.69
CA ARG A 74 7.27 11.59 2.30
C ARG A 74 7.57 12.49 3.50
N THR A 75 6.70 12.52 4.50
CA THR A 75 6.93 13.29 5.73
C THR A 75 8.09 12.71 6.53
N VAL A 76 8.07 11.40 6.81
CA VAL A 76 9.12 10.71 7.58
C VAL A 76 10.47 10.82 6.88
N VAL A 77 10.54 10.44 5.60
CA VAL A 77 11.79 10.48 4.83
C VAL A 77 12.26 11.92 4.62
N GLY A 78 11.35 12.85 4.34
CA GLY A 78 11.68 14.26 4.09
C GLY A 78 12.22 14.99 5.32
N LEU A 79 11.79 14.60 6.53
CA LEU A 79 12.30 15.15 7.79
C LEU A 79 13.58 14.45 8.28
N GLY A 80 14.06 13.43 7.56
CA GLY A 80 15.24 12.65 7.95
C GLY A 80 14.99 11.75 9.16
N VAL A 81 13.73 11.46 9.48
CA VAL A 81 13.38 10.49 10.52
C VAL A 81 13.77 9.11 10.03
N SER A 82 14.65 8.43 10.76
CA SER A 82 15.10 7.09 10.41
C SER A 82 14.37 6.06 11.26
N ALA A 83 13.76 5.07 10.61
CA ALA A 83 13.17 3.89 11.27
C ALA A 83 14.24 2.93 11.85
N LYS A 84 15.49 3.39 12.03
CA LYS A 84 16.59 2.55 12.51
C LYS A 84 16.34 2.07 13.95
N ASP A 85 15.50 2.83 14.69
CA ASP A 85 15.07 2.53 16.05
C ASP A 85 13.53 2.47 16.20
N GLU A 86 12.75 2.58 15.12
CA GLU A 86 11.29 2.49 15.12
C GLU A 86 10.78 1.30 14.30
N VAL A 87 9.97 0.44 14.92
CA VAL A 87 9.28 -0.64 14.21
C VAL A 87 8.05 -0.06 13.50
N LEU A 88 8.17 0.17 12.20
CA LEU A 88 7.05 0.56 11.34
C LEU A 88 5.90 -0.45 11.44
N GLY A 89 4.72 0.01 11.88
CA GLY A 89 3.50 -0.80 11.92
C GLY A 89 3.12 -1.37 13.29
N LEU A 90 3.80 -0.98 14.37
CA LEU A 90 3.26 -1.21 15.71
C LEU A 90 2.08 -0.26 15.96
N SER A 91 0.86 -0.81 15.96
CA SER A 91 -0.18 -0.32 16.88
C SER A 91 0.35 -0.40 18.32
N PRO A 92 -0.22 0.34 19.30
CA PRO A 92 0.26 0.34 20.68
C PRO A 92 0.63 -1.07 21.13
N ASN A 93 1.82 -1.22 21.71
CA ASN A 93 2.42 -2.51 22.05
C ASN A 93 1.65 -3.28 23.15
N ASP A 94 0.54 -2.74 23.65
CA ASP A 94 -0.36 -3.40 24.60
C ASP A 94 -1.63 -3.87 23.89
N SER A 95 -1.57 -5.07 23.31
CA SER A 95 -2.76 -5.78 22.83
C SER A 95 -3.70 -6.23 23.96
N ASP A 96 -3.28 -6.08 25.22
CA ASP A 96 -4.01 -6.55 26.42
C ASP A 96 -4.86 -5.44 27.08
N ASP A 97 -4.68 -4.17 26.69
CA ASP A 97 -5.47 -3.04 27.20
C ASP A 97 -6.07 -2.22 26.04
N PRO A 98 -7.33 -2.46 25.66
CA PRO A 98 -8.02 -1.73 24.59
C PRO A 98 -8.10 -0.20 24.80
N ASP A 99 -7.94 0.28 26.04
CA ASP A 99 -8.07 1.69 26.41
C ASP A 99 -6.71 2.42 26.49
N ASN A 100 -5.58 1.71 26.32
CA ASN A 100 -4.25 2.32 26.36
C ASN A 100 -3.86 2.95 25.01
N TRP A 101 -4.45 4.11 24.71
CA TRP A 101 -4.08 4.96 23.55
C TRP A 101 -3.03 6.02 23.92
N SER A 102 -2.09 5.69 24.81
CA SER A 102 -0.99 6.61 25.12
C SER A 102 0.13 6.47 24.09
N HIS A 103 0.49 7.58 23.45
CA HIS A 103 1.68 7.68 22.62
C HIS A 103 2.88 8.03 23.51
N GLN A 104 3.94 7.23 23.48
CA GLN A 104 5.28 7.65 23.92
C GLN A 104 6.19 7.78 22.71
#